data_AF-A0A2H5Q967-F1
#
_entry.id   AF-A0A2H5Q967-F1
#
_cell.length_a   1.000
_cell.length_b   1.000
_cell.length_c   1.000
_cell.angle_alpha   90.00
_cell.angle_beta   90.00
_cell.angle_gamma   90.00
#
_symmetry.space_group_name_H-M   'P 1'
#
loop_
_entity.id
_entity.type
_entity.pdbx_description
1 polymer ?
#
loop_
_entity_poly.entity_id
_entity_poly.type
_entity_poly.pdbx_seq_one_letter_code
_entity_poly.pdbx_strand_id
1 'polypeptide(L)'
;MGRKRSILSQCDGDYQHNKIMEMLVVKFLHQTLTDVIIPTFDIRLLQPISFSTLKAKRNASKVSWLSDNCIGTSAAPYYLPPYYFELHTSTGTKKFNLVDGVVAANIPTVLAICDDHQKGIKSWRLVMEIVGDSLVGLWDLIIPHYYLMFSLIINTDGLKYTEASTDNSMKDNRENLEKIGKDLMKKPVSAVNSETGLYEPMEERGTYKDALCELAQRLSEERRFRHKYM
;
A
#
# COMPACT_ATOMS: atom_id res chain seq x y z
N MET A 1 -1.43 -3.72 31.84
CA MET A 1 -2.88 -4.03 31.77
C MET A 1 -3.12 -4.67 30.42
N GLY A 2 -3.33 -5.99 30.37
CA GLY A 2 -3.52 -6.71 29.09
C GLY A 2 -4.80 -6.26 28.40
N ARG A 3 -4.73 -5.95 27.10
CA ARG A 3 -5.93 -5.67 26.29
C ARG A 3 -6.76 -6.95 26.26
N LYS A 4 -8.03 -6.88 26.68
CA LYS A 4 -8.95 -8.01 26.60
C LYS A 4 -9.07 -8.44 25.14
N ARG A 5 -8.89 -9.74 24.85
CA ARG A 5 -9.15 -10.32 23.52
C ARG A 5 -10.54 -9.89 23.05
N SER A 6 -10.61 -9.31 21.87
CA SER A 6 -11.86 -9.24 21.13
C SER A 6 -12.28 -10.67 20.81
N ILE A 7 -13.51 -11.05 21.14
CA ILE A 7 -14.06 -12.40 20.86
C ILE A 7 -14.19 -12.61 19.33
N LEU A 8 -14.01 -11.55 18.54
CA LEU A 8 -14.27 -11.51 17.10
C LEU A 8 -13.00 -11.58 16.22
N SER A 9 -11.80 -11.42 16.79
CA SER A 9 -10.55 -11.45 16.00
C SER A 9 -9.80 -12.76 16.21
N GLN A 10 -9.23 -13.31 15.13
CA GLN A 10 -8.42 -14.53 15.20
C GLN A 10 -7.13 -14.33 16.02
N CYS A 11 -6.54 -13.13 15.95
CA CYS A 11 -5.34 -12.75 16.68
C CYS A 11 -5.62 -11.59 17.65
N ASP A 12 -4.78 -11.45 18.68
CA ASP A 12 -4.82 -10.30 19.62
C ASP A 12 -4.06 -9.06 19.11
N GLY A 13 -3.16 -9.24 18.15
CA GLY A 13 -2.34 -8.18 17.55
C GLY A 13 -1.15 -7.73 18.39
N ASP A 14 -0.97 -8.27 19.61
CA ASP A 14 0.05 -7.75 20.55
C ASP A 14 1.48 -7.91 20.01
N TYR A 15 1.78 -9.07 19.41
CA TYR A 15 3.09 -9.31 18.79
C TYR A 15 3.35 -8.34 17.62
N GLN A 16 2.36 -8.14 16.76
CA GLN A 16 2.46 -7.24 15.60
C GLN A 16 2.69 -5.79 16.05
N HIS A 17 1.91 -5.32 17.03
CA HIS A 17 2.07 -3.98 17.60
C HIS A 17 3.49 -3.76 18.16
N ASN A 18 3.96 -4.70 18.97
CA ASN A 18 5.29 -4.62 19.56
C ASN A 18 6.38 -4.62 18.48
N LYS A 19 6.24 -5.46 17.45
CA LYS A 19 7.22 -5.52 16.37
C LYS A 19 7.24 -4.24 15.52
N ILE A 20 6.08 -3.66 15.21
CA ILE A 20 5.99 -2.38 14.50
C ILE A 20 6.64 -1.26 15.31
N MET A 21 6.35 -1.19 16.61
CA MET A 21 6.92 -0.18 17.52
C MET A 21 8.45 -0.33 17.66
N GLU A 22 8.94 -1.56 17.75
CA GLU A 22 10.37 -1.88 17.78
C GLU A 22 11.08 -1.44 16.49
N MET A 23 10.50 -1.74 15.31
CA MET A 23 11.11 -1.44 14.01
C MET A 23 11.08 0.04 13.66
N LEU A 24 10.00 0.74 14.01
CA LEU A 24 9.82 2.14 13.63
C LEU A 24 10.45 3.10 14.64
N VAL A 25 10.66 2.68 15.88
CA VAL A 25 11.17 3.53 16.97
C VAL A 25 10.24 4.76 17.12
N VAL A 26 10.67 5.78 17.86
CA VAL A 26 10.02 7.06 18.06
C VAL A 26 10.15 7.91 16.78
N LYS A 27 9.35 7.59 15.75
CA LYS A 27 9.29 8.34 14.48
C LYS A 27 7.89 8.89 14.23
N PHE A 28 7.83 10.18 13.95
CA PHE A 28 6.60 10.84 13.51
C PHE A 28 6.43 10.76 12.00
N LEU A 29 5.18 10.76 11.53
CA LEU A 29 4.86 10.67 10.10
C LEU A 29 5.53 11.76 9.24
N HIS A 30 5.64 12.98 9.73
CA HIS A 30 6.28 14.08 8.98
C HIS A 30 7.81 13.93 8.83
N GLN A 31 8.44 13.01 9.58
CA GLN A 31 9.88 12.73 9.53
C GLN A 31 10.25 11.67 8.48
N THR A 32 9.31 11.15 7.70
CA THR A 32 9.61 10.21 6.62
C THR A 32 10.49 10.88 5.54
N LEU A 33 11.49 10.14 5.05
CA LEU A 33 12.44 10.62 4.03
C LEU A 33 11.77 10.93 2.69
N THR A 34 10.73 10.16 2.36
CA THR A 34 9.88 10.36 1.19
C THR A 34 8.45 10.64 1.63
N ASP A 35 7.64 11.13 0.71
CA ASP A 35 6.21 11.26 1.00
C ASP A 35 5.56 9.88 1.04
N VAL A 36 4.75 9.66 2.06
CA VAL A 36 4.04 8.40 2.31
C VAL A 36 2.56 8.70 2.48
N ILE A 37 1.72 7.76 2.05
CA ILE A 37 0.27 7.76 2.29
C ILE A 37 -0.12 6.41 2.88
N ILE A 38 -0.86 6.45 3.98
CA ILE A 38 -1.32 5.28 4.73
C ILE A 38 -2.84 5.38 4.86
N PRO A 39 -3.60 4.64 4.04
CA PRO A 39 -5.05 4.60 4.16
C PRO A 39 -5.49 3.77 5.37
N THR A 40 -6.57 4.17 6.00
CA THR A 40 -7.24 3.49 7.12
C THR A 40 -8.72 3.82 7.07
N PHE A 41 -9.56 3.12 7.82
CA PHE A 41 -10.97 3.47 7.96
C PHE A 41 -11.33 3.68 9.43
N ASP A 42 -11.99 4.79 9.77
CA ASP A 42 -12.44 5.04 11.14
C ASP A 42 -13.85 4.49 11.35
N ILE A 43 -13.98 3.44 12.15
CA ILE A 43 -15.26 2.72 12.35
C ILE A 43 -16.24 3.48 13.24
N ARG A 44 -15.79 4.49 13.99
CA ARG A 44 -16.71 5.34 14.77
C ARG A 44 -17.27 6.47 13.94
N LEU A 45 -16.43 7.08 13.11
CA LEU A 45 -16.83 8.17 12.23
C LEU A 45 -17.41 7.68 10.90
N LEU A 46 -17.30 6.38 10.62
CA LEU A 46 -17.73 5.72 9.39
C LEU A 46 -17.19 6.39 8.13
N GLN A 47 -15.91 6.75 8.16
CA GLN A 47 -15.25 7.44 7.05
C GLN A 47 -13.80 6.98 6.83
N PRO A 48 -13.31 7.03 5.59
CA PRO A 48 -11.90 6.79 5.30
C PRO A 48 -11.01 7.87 5.89
N ILE A 49 -9.87 7.47 6.45
CA ILE A 49 -8.81 8.37 6.92
C ILE A 49 -7.52 8.00 6.22
N SER A 50 -6.97 8.95 5.47
CA SER A 50 -5.65 8.83 4.84
C SER A 50 -4.66 9.71 5.59
N PHE A 51 -3.69 9.07 6.24
CA PHE A 51 -2.53 9.72 6.81
C PHE A 51 -1.51 9.96 5.70
N SER A 52 -1.06 11.19 5.51
CA SER A 52 0.01 11.48 4.54
C SER A 52 1.06 12.41 5.11
N THR A 53 2.31 12.20 4.71
CA THR A 53 3.45 13.07 5.07
C THR A 53 3.16 14.52 4.70
N LEU A 54 2.53 14.75 3.54
CA LEU A 54 2.12 16.07 3.09
C LEU A 54 1.11 16.73 4.04
N LYS A 55 0.04 16.02 4.43
CA LYS A 55 -0.96 16.54 5.37
C LYS A 55 -0.35 16.81 6.74
N ALA A 56 0.61 16.00 7.18
CA ALA A 56 1.32 16.17 8.44
C ALA A 56 2.28 17.37 8.42
N LYS A 57 3.01 17.58 7.31
CA LYS A 57 3.89 18.76 7.15
C LYS A 57 3.12 20.08 7.09
N ARG A 58 1.90 20.08 6.52
CA ARG A 58 1.04 21.28 6.41
C ARG A 58 0.33 21.66 7.71
N ASN A 59 0.10 20.71 8.63
CA ASN A 59 -0.70 20.97 9.82
C ASN A 59 -0.12 20.22 11.04
N ALA A 60 0.39 20.99 12.02
CA ALA A 60 0.94 20.47 13.26
C ALA A 60 -0.05 19.61 14.07
N SER A 61 -1.36 19.85 13.93
CA SER A 61 -2.42 19.04 14.57
C SER A 61 -2.64 17.67 13.90
N LYS A 62 -1.84 17.30 12.88
CA LYS A 62 -1.88 16.00 12.19
C LYS A 62 -0.60 15.18 12.35
N VAL A 63 0.23 15.52 13.34
CA VAL A 63 1.48 14.81 13.62
C VAL A 63 1.19 13.54 14.43
N SER A 64 0.90 12.43 13.76
CA SER A 64 0.77 11.11 14.39
C SER A 64 2.08 10.33 14.38
N TRP A 65 2.21 9.38 15.31
CA TRP A 65 3.27 8.39 15.28
C TRP A 65 3.12 7.52 14.03
N LEU A 66 4.24 7.24 13.38
CA LEU A 66 4.22 6.39 12.18
C LEU A 66 3.73 4.97 12.53
N SER A 67 4.09 4.47 13.71
CA SER A 67 3.65 3.18 14.24
C SER A 67 2.13 3.09 14.42
N ASP A 68 1.49 4.12 14.97
CA ASP A 68 0.03 4.15 15.14
C ASP A 68 -0.68 4.05 13.78
N ASN A 69 -0.16 4.74 12.76
CA ASN A 69 -0.70 4.68 11.40
C ASN A 69 -0.50 3.28 10.78
N CYS A 70 0.68 2.70 10.95
CA CYS A 70 1.01 1.35 10.46
C CYS A 70 0.15 0.27 11.12
N ILE A 71 -0.09 0.37 12.43
CA ILE A 71 -0.99 -0.56 13.12
C ILE A 71 -2.43 -0.38 12.61
N GLY A 72 -2.88 0.87 12.48
CA GLY A 72 -4.23 1.17 11.98
C GLY A 72 -4.49 0.58 10.58
N THR A 73 -3.55 0.75 9.64
CA THR A 73 -3.73 0.23 8.26
C THR A 73 -3.66 -1.27 8.18
N SER A 74 -3.04 -1.96 9.14
CA SER A 74 -2.91 -3.42 9.14
C SER A 74 -4.00 -4.12 9.96
N ALA A 75 -4.88 -3.38 10.63
CA ALA A 75 -5.92 -3.92 11.49
C ALA A 75 -7.11 -4.49 10.68
N ALA A 76 -6.84 -5.57 9.93
CA ALA A 76 -7.79 -6.26 9.08
C ALA A 76 -8.96 -6.81 9.90
N PRO A 77 -10.22 -6.43 9.59
CA PRO A 77 -11.39 -7.03 10.23
C PRO A 77 -11.33 -8.55 10.18
N TYR A 78 -11.90 -9.22 11.20
CA TYR A 78 -11.83 -10.66 11.42
C TYR A 78 -10.45 -11.22 11.83
N TYR A 79 -9.35 -10.68 11.32
CA TYR A 79 -7.99 -11.15 11.67
C TYR A 79 -7.42 -10.45 12.91
N LEU A 80 -7.50 -9.12 12.94
CA LEU A 80 -6.90 -8.28 13.96
C LEU A 80 -7.96 -7.36 14.61
N PRO A 81 -7.79 -7.00 15.89
CA PRO A 81 -8.73 -6.10 16.55
C PRO A 81 -8.59 -4.67 16.01
N PRO A 82 -9.67 -3.88 15.99
CA PRO A 82 -9.60 -2.45 15.68
C PRO A 82 -8.60 -1.73 16.59
N TYR A 83 -7.88 -0.77 16.03
CA TYR A 83 -6.83 -0.04 16.72
C TYR A 83 -7.32 1.33 17.20
N TYR A 84 -7.04 1.65 18.46
CA TYR A 84 -7.41 2.92 19.07
C TYR A 84 -6.18 3.69 19.53
N PHE A 85 -6.15 4.99 19.22
CA PHE A 85 -5.21 5.92 19.83
C PHE A 85 -5.80 7.34 19.89
N GLU A 86 -5.16 8.17 20.72
CA GLU A 86 -5.49 9.58 20.86
C GLU A 86 -4.32 10.44 20.40
N LEU A 87 -4.63 11.48 19.62
CA LEU A 87 -3.68 12.49 19.23
C LEU A 87 -4.01 13.80 19.95
N HIS A 88 -3.10 14.23 20.83
CA HIS A 88 -3.22 15.50 21.52
C HIS A 88 -2.64 16.62 20.67
N THR A 89 -3.46 17.63 20.39
CA THR A 89 -3.10 18.79 19.56
C THR A 89 -3.40 20.07 20.33
N SER A 90 -2.88 21.21 19.87
CA SER A 90 -3.22 22.51 20.44
C SER A 90 -4.71 22.84 20.35
N THR A 91 -5.41 22.27 19.37
CA THR A 91 -6.87 22.43 19.14
C THR A 91 -7.73 21.43 19.91
N GLY A 92 -7.11 20.55 20.72
CA GLY A 92 -7.80 19.52 21.50
C GLY A 92 -7.33 18.10 21.18
N THR A 93 -7.99 17.12 21.79
CA THR A 93 -7.69 15.69 21.61
C THR A 93 -8.53 15.11 20.49
N LYS A 94 -7.89 14.56 19.46
CA LYS A 94 -8.54 13.80 18.40
C LYS A 94 -8.42 12.30 18.69
N LYS A 95 -9.53 11.58 18.62
CA LYS A 95 -9.59 10.12 18.84
C LYS A 95 -9.70 9.40 17.51
N PHE A 96 -8.98 8.29 17.36
CA PHE A 96 -8.99 7.47 16.16
C PHE A 96 -9.39 6.03 16.51
N ASN A 97 -10.29 5.45 15.73
CA ASN A 97 -10.78 4.08 15.89
C ASN A 97 -10.62 3.37 14.55
N LEU A 98 -9.39 2.94 14.26
CA LEU A 98 -8.96 2.54 12.93
C LEU A 98 -9.10 1.04 12.69
N VAL A 99 -9.48 0.71 11.46
CA VAL A 99 -9.30 -0.61 10.86
C VAL A 99 -8.57 -0.44 9.52
N ASP A 100 -8.24 -1.59 8.93
CA ASP A 100 -7.46 -1.72 7.71
C ASP A 100 -7.89 -0.76 6.58
N GLY A 101 -6.89 -0.26 5.88
CA GLY A 101 -7.02 0.62 4.73
C GLY A 101 -7.80 0.00 3.57
N VAL A 102 -7.82 -1.33 3.42
CA VAL A 102 -8.60 -2.02 2.39
C VAL A 102 -10.09 -1.68 2.48
N VAL A 103 -10.62 -1.44 3.69
CA VAL A 103 -12.02 -1.00 3.90
C VAL A 103 -12.27 0.40 3.34
N ALA A 104 -11.24 1.25 3.33
CA ALA A 104 -11.30 2.62 2.83
C ALA A 104 -10.93 2.75 1.35
N ALA A 105 -9.89 2.02 0.92
CA ALA A 105 -9.32 2.04 -0.41
C ALA A 105 -8.52 0.75 -0.63
N ASN A 106 -9.04 -0.13 -1.49
CA ASN A 106 -8.39 -1.38 -1.84
C ASN A 106 -7.09 -1.17 -2.65
N ILE A 107 -7.00 -0.07 -3.40
CA ILE A 107 -5.83 0.27 -4.23
C ILE A 107 -5.27 1.63 -3.80
N PRO A 108 -4.22 1.65 -2.95
CA PRO A 108 -3.62 2.90 -2.48
C PRO A 108 -2.93 3.70 -3.60
N THR A 109 -2.64 3.11 -4.76
CA THR A 109 -2.03 3.78 -5.91
C THR A 109 -2.84 4.99 -6.39
N VAL A 110 -4.16 4.87 -6.48
CA VAL A 110 -5.04 5.98 -6.87
C VAL A 110 -5.01 7.10 -5.83
N LEU A 111 -4.96 6.75 -4.54
CA LEU A 111 -4.78 7.74 -3.48
C LEU A 111 -3.44 8.47 -3.58
N ALA A 112 -2.37 7.76 -3.95
CA ALA A 112 -1.05 8.35 -4.21
C ALA A 112 -1.09 9.36 -5.35
N ILE A 113 -1.68 8.99 -6.48
CA ILE A 113 -1.87 9.89 -7.63
C ILE A 113 -2.65 11.15 -7.22
N CYS A 114 -3.74 10.99 -6.46
CA CYS A 114 -4.56 12.10 -5.99
C CYS A 114 -3.81 13.04 -5.03
N ASP A 115 -2.99 12.53 -4.11
CA ASP A 115 -2.18 13.36 -3.19
C ASP A 115 -1.05 14.09 -3.94
N ASP A 116 -0.43 13.46 -4.93
CA ASP A 116 0.55 14.11 -5.80
C ASP A 116 -0.07 15.20 -6.68
N HIS A 117 -1.30 15.00 -7.15
CA HIS A 117 -2.05 16.06 -7.82
C HIS A 117 -2.23 17.29 -6.91
N GLN A 118 -2.52 17.09 -5.61
CA GLN A 118 -2.64 18.17 -4.62
C GLN A 118 -1.30 18.88 -4.31
N LYS A 119 -0.15 18.32 -4.72
CA LYS A 119 1.17 18.97 -4.66
C LYS A 119 1.41 19.89 -5.85
N GLY A 120 0.58 19.83 -6.89
CA GLY A 120 0.87 20.49 -8.16
C GLY A 120 1.98 19.80 -8.94
N ILE A 121 2.30 18.54 -8.63
CA ILE A 121 3.21 17.73 -9.44
C ILE A 121 2.51 17.40 -10.75
N LYS A 122 2.93 18.05 -11.84
CA LYS A 122 2.41 17.84 -13.20
C LYS A 122 3.15 16.74 -13.98
N SER A 123 4.12 16.07 -13.34
CA SER A 123 5.05 15.15 -13.99
C SER A 123 4.62 13.70 -13.79
N TRP A 124 3.73 13.23 -14.67
CA TRP A 124 3.15 11.87 -14.67
C TRP A 124 4.07 10.82 -15.29
N ARG A 125 5.33 10.76 -14.84
CA ARG A 125 6.35 9.98 -15.57
C ARG A 125 6.35 8.50 -15.23
N LEU A 126 5.79 8.09 -14.09
CA LEU A 126 5.84 6.70 -13.67
C LEU A 126 4.85 6.37 -12.55
N VAL A 127 4.05 5.31 -12.74
CA VAL A 127 3.30 4.68 -11.65
C VAL A 127 3.71 3.21 -11.61
N MET A 128 4.15 2.74 -10.45
CA MET A 128 4.43 1.33 -10.24
C MET A 128 3.47 0.81 -9.20
N GLU A 129 2.79 -0.28 -9.54
CA GLU A 129 1.89 -0.98 -8.63
C GLU A 129 2.32 -2.44 -8.52
N ILE A 130 2.45 -2.91 -7.28
CA ILE A 130 2.66 -4.32 -6.97
C ILE A 130 1.42 -4.75 -6.20
N VAL A 131 0.57 -5.55 -6.84
CA VAL A 131 -0.66 -6.07 -6.21
C VAL A 131 -0.45 -7.54 -5.91
N GLY A 132 -0.81 -7.95 -4.70
CA GLY A 132 -0.65 -9.32 -4.19
C GLY A 132 -1.94 -10.15 -4.22
N ASP A 133 -3.05 -9.56 -4.63
CA ASP A 133 -4.39 -10.10 -4.46
C ASP A 133 -5.26 -9.93 -5.72
N SER A 134 -6.03 -10.98 -6.00
CA SER A 134 -6.74 -11.26 -7.26
C SER A 134 -7.95 -10.35 -7.57
N LEU A 135 -8.06 -9.17 -6.97
CA LEU A 135 -9.20 -8.24 -7.14
C LEU A 135 -8.92 -7.08 -8.12
N VAL A 136 -7.85 -7.17 -8.89
CA VAL A 136 -7.31 -6.08 -9.73
C VAL A 136 -8.13 -5.82 -11.01
N GLY A 137 -8.92 -6.79 -11.47
CA GLY A 137 -9.63 -6.70 -12.76
C GLY A 137 -10.73 -5.63 -12.85
N LEU A 138 -11.30 -5.18 -11.74
CA LEU A 138 -12.40 -4.19 -11.76
C LEU A 138 -11.92 -2.74 -11.99
N TRP A 139 -10.63 -2.46 -11.80
CA TRP A 139 -10.14 -1.07 -11.67
C TRP A 139 -9.27 -0.59 -12.83
N ASP A 140 -8.73 -1.49 -13.66
CA ASP A 140 -8.10 -1.13 -14.94
C ASP A 140 -9.11 -0.46 -15.92
N LEU A 141 -10.41 -0.61 -15.66
CA LEU A 141 -11.51 0.13 -16.32
C LEU A 141 -11.68 1.58 -15.83
N ILE A 142 -11.22 1.88 -14.61
CA ILE A 142 -11.46 3.16 -13.93
C ILE A 142 -10.21 4.03 -13.93
N ILE A 143 -9.01 3.43 -13.97
CA ILE A 143 -7.78 4.17 -14.25
C ILE A 143 -7.94 4.79 -15.65
N PRO A 144 -7.96 6.13 -15.77
CA PRO A 144 -8.08 6.76 -17.07
C PRO A 144 -7.02 6.23 -18.05
N HIS A 145 -7.40 5.97 -19.31
CA HIS A 145 -6.51 5.45 -20.37
C HIS A 145 -5.16 6.19 -20.49
N TYR A 146 -5.04 7.44 -20.05
CA TYR A 146 -3.78 8.18 -20.05
C TYR A 146 -2.73 7.70 -19.04
N TYR A 147 -3.13 7.05 -17.94
CA TYR A 147 -2.20 6.50 -16.95
C TYR A 147 -1.63 5.13 -17.35
N LEU A 148 -2.42 4.33 -18.08
CA LEU A 148 -2.07 2.97 -18.50
C LEU A 148 -0.82 2.90 -19.40
N MET A 149 -0.48 3.99 -20.09
CA MET A 149 0.68 4.02 -20.99
C MET A 149 2.03 4.02 -20.26
N PHE A 150 2.07 4.42 -18.98
CA PHE A 150 3.31 4.52 -18.18
C PHE A 150 3.25 3.77 -16.85
N SER A 151 2.22 2.93 -16.65
CA SER A 151 2.09 2.10 -15.46
C SER A 151 2.71 0.72 -15.67
N LEU A 152 3.50 0.26 -14.70
CA LEU A 152 3.90 -1.14 -14.57
C LEU A 152 3.11 -1.75 -13.41
N ILE A 153 2.20 -2.68 -13.73
CA ILE A 153 1.40 -3.44 -12.76
C ILE A 153 1.97 -4.85 -12.72
N ILE A 154 2.43 -5.28 -11.54
CA ILE A 154 2.93 -6.64 -11.32
C ILE A 154 1.93 -7.37 -10.43
N ASN A 155 1.33 -8.44 -10.95
CA ASN A 155 0.31 -9.21 -10.25
C ASN A 155 0.40 -10.71 -10.59
N THR A 156 -0.19 -11.54 -9.75
CA THR A 156 -0.39 -12.98 -9.97
C THR A 156 -1.87 -13.33 -9.84
N ASP A 157 -2.40 -13.99 -10.87
CA ASP A 157 -3.80 -14.43 -10.99
C ASP A 157 -4.00 -15.92 -10.63
N GLY A 158 -2.90 -16.68 -10.50
CA GLY A 158 -2.91 -18.13 -10.35
C GLY A 158 -2.65 -18.66 -8.94
N LEU A 159 -2.85 -17.87 -7.89
CA LEU A 159 -2.64 -18.33 -6.51
C LEU A 159 -3.71 -19.36 -6.12
N LYS A 160 -3.27 -20.46 -5.51
CA LYS A 160 -4.18 -21.41 -4.86
C LYS A 160 -4.73 -20.80 -3.57
N TYR A 161 -5.87 -21.31 -3.10
CA TYR A 161 -6.51 -20.84 -1.87
C TYR A 161 -5.55 -20.74 -0.66
N THR A 162 -4.72 -21.77 -0.44
CA THR A 162 -3.77 -21.80 0.68
C THR A 162 -2.64 -20.77 0.54
N GLU A 163 -2.27 -20.44 -0.70
CA GLU A 163 -1.25 -19.44 -1.04
C GLU A 163 -1.83 -18.02 -0.95
N ALA A 164 -3.10 -17.85 -1.29
CA ALA A 164 -3.84 -16.59 -1.21
C ALA A 164 -4.33 -16.22 0.19
N SER A 165 -4.30 -17.17 1.15
CA SER A 165 -4.65 -16.91 2.55
C SER A 165 -3.63 -15.95 3.19
N THR A 166 -4.12 -14.80 3.65
CA THR A 166 -3.30 -13.70 4.17
C THR A 166 -2.77 -13.92 5.59
N ASP A 167 -3.30 -14.92 6.30
CA ASP A 167 -2.92 -15.33 7.65
C ASP A 167 -2.05 -16.61 7.69
N ASN A 168 -1.84 -17.27 6.54
CA ASN A 168 -1.02 -18.48 6.45
C ASN A 168 0.48 -18.18 6.48
N SER A 169 1.04 -18.12 7.69
CA SER A 169 2.48 -17.90 7.95
C SER A 169 3.33 -19.17 7.99
N MET A 170 2.78 -20.34 7.58
CA MET A 170 3.54 -21.59 7.56
C MET A 170 4.78 -21.49 6.66
N LYS A 171 5.86 -22.16 7.07
CA LYS A 171 7.15 -22.12 6.37
C LYS A 171 7.01 -22.53 4.89
N ASP A 172 6.34 -23.64 4.64
CA ASP A 172 6.13 -24.15 3.28
C ASP A 172 5.34 -23.17 2.40
N ASN A 173 4.34 -22.48 2.98
CA ASN A 173 3.59 -21.44 2.27
C ASN A 173 4.49 -20.27 1.88
N ARG A 174 5.33 -19.79 2.81
CA ARG A 174 6.29 -18.70 2.56
C ARG A 174 7.31 -19.06 1.48
N GLU A 175 7.87 -20.27 1.52
CA GLU A 175 8.83 -20.76 0.52
C GLU A 175 8.17 -20.89 -0.86
N ASN A 176 6.91 -21.33 -0.89
CA ASN A 176 6.14 -21.43 -2.13
C ASN A 176 5.79 -20.04 -2.70
N LEU A 177 5.39 -19.08 -1.86
CA LEU A 177 5.16 -17.69 -2.28
C LEU A 177 6.44 -17.03 -2.81
N GLU A 178 7.59 -17.31 -2.21
CA GLU A 178 8.89 -16.86 -2.72
C GLU A 178 9.17 -17.44 -4.12
N LYS A 179 8.88 -18.73 -4.32
CA LYS A 179 9.02 -19.39 -5.63
C LYS A 179 8.07 -18.77 -6.66
N ILE A 180 6.81 -18.56 -6.31
CA ILE A 180 5.82 -17.89 -7.17
C ILE A 180 6.31 -16.51 -7.59
N GLY A 181 6.81 -15.71 -6.64
CA GLY A 181 7.38 -14.39 -6.94
C GLY A 181 8.57 -14.46 -7.90
N LYS A 182 9.49 -15.42 -7.71
CA LYS A 182 10.63 -15.64 -8.60
C LYS A 182 10.23 -16.10 -10.00
N ASP A 183 9.19 -16.92 -10.12
CA ASP A 183 8.68 -17.39 -11.40
C ASP A 183 7.84 -16.32 -12.10
N LEU A 184 7.12 -15.48 -11.36
CA LEU A 184 6.42 -14.30 -11.88
C LEU A 184 7.38 -13.35 -12.61
N MET A 185 8.60 -13.16 -12.09
CA MET A 185 9.60 -12.30 -12.77
C MET A 185 9.96 -12.78 -14.19
N LYS A 186 9.76 -14.06 -14.50
CA LYS A 186 10.05 -14.65 -15.82
C LYS A 186 8.83 -14.61 -16.76
N LYS A 187 7.64 -14.31 -16.23
CA LYS A 187 6.44 -14.20 -17.05
C LYS A 187 6.48 -12.92 -17.91
N PRO A 188 5.87 -12.93 -19.10
CA PRO A 188 5.65 -11.71 -19.87
C PRO A 188 4.84 -10.70 -19.05
N VAL A 189 5.08 -9.41 -19.28
CA VAL A 189 4.21 -8.36 -18.74
C VAL A 189 2.79 -8.58 -19.26
N SER A 190 1.79 -8.45 -18.42
CA SER A 190 0.39 -8.59 -18.81
C SER A 190 -0.36 -7.26 -18.74
N ALA A 191 -1.40 -7.10 -19.55
CA ALA A 191 -2.35 -6.01 -19.44
C ALA A 191 -3.78 -6.55 -19.48
N VAL A 192 -4.73 -5.82 -18.89
CA VAL A 192 -6.15 -6.19 -19.00
C VAL A 192 -6.61 -5.99 -20.43
N ASN A 193 -7.14 -7.07 -21.01
CA ASN A 193 -7.89 -7.00 -22.23
C ASN A 193 -9.25 -6.36 -21.94
N SER A 194 -9.54 -5.25 -22.60
CA SER A 194 -10.76 -4.45 -22.37
C SER A 194 -12.05 -5.17 -22.75
N GLU A 195 -11.99 -6.18 -23.61
CA GLU A 195 -13.15 -6.97 -24.06
C GLU A 195 -13.45 -8.12 -23.10
N THR A 196 -12.41 -8.79 -22.59
CA THR A 196 -12.56 -9.98 -21.73
C THR A 196 -12.47 -9.65 -20.23
N GLY A 197 -11.87 -8.52 -19.88
CA GLY A 197 -11.53 -8.15 -18.50
C GLY A 197 -10.41 -9.00 -17.89
N LEU A 198 -9.78 -9.87 -18.68
CA LEU A 198 -8.73 -10.78 -18.24
C LEU A 198 -7.34 -10.22 -18.55
N TYR A 199 -6.35 -10.60 -17.74
CA TYR A 199 -4.96 -10.25 -18.01
C TYR A 199 -4.40 -11.11 -19.14
N GLU A 200 -3.92 -10.45 -20.19
CA GLU A 200 -3.30 -11.09 -21.34
C GLU A 200 -1.82 -10.70 -21.46
N PRO A 201 -0.93 -11.65 -21.80
CA PRO A 201 0.47 -11.38 -22.05
C PRO A 201 0.68 -10.33 -23.17
N MET A 202 1.57 -9.38 -22.91
CA MET A 202 2.08 -8.42 -23.90
C MET A 202 3.53 -8.79 -24.24
N GLU A 203 3.70 -9.72 -25.18
CA GLU A 203 5.04 -10.24 -25.55
C GLU A 203 6.03 -9.13 -25.96
N GLU A 204 5.54 -8.06 -26.58
CA GLU A 204 6.35 -6.90 -27.00
C GLU A 204 7.04 -6.16 -25.84
N ARG A 205 6.49 -6.23 -24.62
CA ARG A 205 7.05 -5.56 -23.43
C ARG A 205 8.07 -6.42 -22.66
N GLY A 206 8.39 -7.61 -23.17
CA GLY A 206 9.30 -8.54 -22.51
C GLY A 206 8.76 -9.08 -21.19
N THR A 207 9.65 -9.54 -20.32
CA THR A 207 9.28 -10.10 -19.01
C THR A 207 9.10 -9.02 -17.94
N TYR A 208 8.41 -9.35 -16.84
CA TYR A 208 8.35 -8.46 -15.67
C TYR A 208 9.74 -8.06 -15.16
N LYS A 209 10.73 -8.98 -15.24
CA LYS A 209 12.13 -8.67 -14.90
C LYS A 209 12.70 -7.59 -15.82
N ASP A 210 12.48 -7.69 -17.12
CA ASP A 210 13.00 -6.72 -18.10
C ASP A 210 12.38 -5.35 -17.87
N ALA A 211 11.06 -5.30 -17.69
CA ALA A 211 10.33 -4.06 -17.38
C ALA A 211 10.80 -3.42 -16.08
N LEU A 212 11.09 -4.20 -15.03
CA LEU A 212 11.67 -3.70 -13.78
C LEU A 212 13.10 -3.16 -13.97
N CYS A 213 13.90 -3.81 -14.80
CA CYS A 213 15.25 -3.33 -15.13
C CYS A 213 15.19 -1.98 -15.87
N GLU A 214 14.31 -1.85 -16.86
CA GLU A 214 14.09 -0.58 -17.57
C GLU A 214 13.58 0.51 -16.61
N LEU A 215 12.65 0.14 -15.72
CA LEU A 215 12.13 1.03 -14.69
C LEU A 215 13.24 1.57 -13.78
N ALA A 216 14.11 0.67 -13.29
CA ALA A 216 15.23 1.03 -12.44
C ALA A 216 16.23 1.95 -13.15
N GLN A 217 16.47 1.74 -14.45
CA GLN A 217 17.31 2.63 -15.27
C GLN A 217 16.72 4.03 -15.35
N ARG A 218 15.43 4.14 -15.72
CA ARG A 218 14.72 5.43 -15.80
C ARG A 218 14.76 6.20 -14.48
N LEU A 219 14.51 5.52 -13.35
CA LEU A 219 14.58 6.14 -12.02
C LEU A 219 16.00 6.62 -11.65
N SER A 220 17.02 5.85 -12.03
CA SER A 220 18.43 6.21 -11.82
C SER A 220 18.83 7.43 -12.63
N GLU A 221 18.42 7.48 -13.90
CA GLU A 221 18.65 8.61 -14.81
C GLU A 221 17.95 9.88 -14.32
N GLU A 222 16.68 9.79 -13.93
CA GLU A 222 15.93 10.91 -13.35
C GLU A 222 16.61 11.44 -12.08
N ARG A 223 17.08 10.57 -11.18
CA ARG A 223 17.82 10.98 -9.99
C ARG A 223 19.11 11.73 -10.36
N ARG A 224 19.88 11.22 -11.32
CA ARG A 224 21.12 11.85 -11.80
C ARG A 224 20.84 13.21 -12.47
N PHE A 225 19.79 13.29 -13.27
CA PHE A 225 19.36 14.52 -13.93
C PHE A 225 19.03 15.60 -12.88
N ARG A 226 18.19 15.28 -11.90
CA ARG A 226 17.84 16.22 -10.82
C ARG A 226 19.06 16.66 -10.04
N HIS A 227 19.96 15.74 -9.67
CA HIS A 227 21.17 16.10 -8.94
C HIS A 227 22.11 17.04 -9.72
N LYS A 228 22.09 16.99 -11.05
CA LYS A 228 22.94 17.81 -11.91
C LYS A 228 22.32 19.17 -12.26
N TYR A 229 21.00 19.25 -12.37
CA TYR A 229 20.32 20.40 -12.97
C TYR A 229 19.23 21.06 -12.10
N MET A 230 18.91 20.52 -10.92
CA MET A 230 17.96 21.09 -9.96
C MET A 230 18.63 21.31 -8.62
#